data_AF-A0A353Y8H0-F1
#
_entry.id   AF-A0A353Y8H0-F1
#
_cell.length_a   1.000
_cell.length_b   1.000
_cell.length_c   1.000
_cell.angle_alpha   90.00
_cell.angle_beta   90.00
_cell.angle_gamma   90.00
#
_symmetry.space_group_name_H-M   'P 1'
#
loop_
_entity.id
_entity.type
_entity.pdbx_description
1 polymer ?
#
loop_
_entity_poly.entity_id
_entity_poly.type
_entity_poly.pdbx_seq_one_letter_code
_entity_poly.pdbx_strand_id
1 'polypeptide(L)'
;PPYPLWMGLPADSKLTRAELNARVEECLATRKPAAQRTPEQARKLKTIVDVIKIPESSVAAHLAWATWHFQDIAQNRTQGRNPFRNEAVRYQGSADDAALNAAVLRYRADPAAVARFADDTDLTGRIGVPVLTVHGIHDATAFVELESALRQTFERAGNGARLVQVYSDHSEHSYLSDPTYVALFDALLGWVEKGEKPTPASVAAGCQRA
;
A
#
# COMPACT_ATOMS: atom_id res chain seq x y z
N PRO A 1 22.02 -12.64 -5.96
CA PRO A 1 21.51 -12.96 -4.60
C PRO A 1 21.34 -14.48 -4.48
N PRO A 2 21.37 -15.05 -3.27
CA PRO A 2 21.28 -16.50 -3.07
C PRO A 2 19.88 -17.08 -3.37
N TYR A 3 18.86 -16.24 -3.45
CA TYR A 3 17.50 -16.57 -3.86
C TYR A 3 16.84 -15.37 -4.55
N PRO A 4 15.71 -15.54 -5.25
CA PRO A 4 14.99 -14.45 -5.89
C PRO A 4 14.32 -13.51 -4.87
N LEU A 5 14.74 -12.25 -4.77
CA LEU A 5 14.25 -11.35 -3.69
C LEU A 5 12.76 -10.98 -3.80
N TRP A 6 12.13 -11.17 -4.97
CA TRP A 6 10.69 -10.94 -5.14
C TRP A 6 9.84 -11.85 -4.25
N MET A 7 10.39 -12.98 -3.75
CA MET A 7 9.64 -13.93 -2.94
C MET A 7 9.65 -13.61 -1.44
N GLY A 8 10.25 -12.49 -1.01
CA GLY A 8 10.56 -12.28 0.39
C GLY A 8 11.59 -13.29 0.90
N LEU A 9 11.32 -13.98 2.00
CA LEU A 9 12.21 -15.03 2.53
C LEU A 9 11.97 -16.42 1.91
N PRO A 10 13.04 -17.24 1.75
CA PRO A 10 12.89 -18.68 1.58
C PRO A 10 12.10 -19.32 2.73
N ALA A 11 11.30 -20.35 2.45
CA ALA A 11 10.37 -20.97 3.42
C ALA A 11 11.07 -21.51 4.68
N ASP A 12 12.32 -21.95 4.56
CA ASP A 12 13.14 -22.51 5.63
C ASP A 12 13.97 -21.46 6.40
N SER A 13 13.91 -20.19 5.99
CA SER A 13 14.62 -19.09 6.64
C SER A 13 14.29 -19.00 8.13
N LYS A 14 15.33 -18.77 8.95
CA LYS A 14 15.22 -18.60 10.40
C LYS A 14 15.28 -17.14 10.85
N LEU A 15 15.27 -16.19 9.91
CA LEU A 15 15.33 -14.76 10.23
C LEU A 15 14.14 -14.34 11.10
N THR A 16 14.45 -13.77 12.25
CA THR A 16 13.47 -13.23 13.20
C THR A 16 13.19 -11.75 12.94
N ARG A 17 12.09 -11.24 13.50
CA ARG A 17 11.77 -9.80 13.48
C ARG A 17 12.85 -8.95 14.16
N ALA A 18 13.46 -9.45 15.23
CA ALA A 18 14.53 -8.75 15.93
C ALA A 18 15.78 -8.61 15.05
N GLU A 19 16.16 -9.68 14.34
CA GLU A 19 17.31 -9.66 13.44
C GLU A 19 17.08 -8.80 12.20
N LEU A 20 15.87 -8.81 11.61
CA LEU A 20 15.55 -7.87 10.53
C LEU A 20 15.70 -6.43 11.04
N ASN A 21 15.10 -6.10 12.18
CA ASN A 21 15.19 -4.77 12.75
C ASN A 21 16.64 -4.35 13.03
N ALA A 22 17.48 -5.26 13.55
CA ALA A 22 18.90 -4.98 13.75
C ALA A 22 19.61 -4.60 12.44
N ARG A 23 19.35 -5.35 11.35
CA ARG A 23 19.91 -5.05 10.02
C ARG A 23 19.39 -3.74 9.44
N VAL A 24 18.11 -3.43 9.65
CA VAL A 24 17.53 -2.14 9.25
C VAL A 24 18.22 -0.99 9.99
N GLU A 25 18.43 -1.13 11.31
CA GLU A 25 19.10 -0.11 12.11
C GLU A 25 20.59 0.05 11.75
N GLU A 26 21.29 -1.04 11.43
CA GLU A 26 22.66 -0.99 10.93
C GLU A 26 22.74 -0.20 9.61
N CYS A 27 21.86 -0.51 8.66
CA CYS A 27 21.91 0.07 7.32
C CYS A 27 21.34 1.49 7.22
N LEU A 28 20.28 1.79 7.98
CA LEU A 28 19.44 2.98 7.79
C LEU A 28 19.25 3.80 9.07
N ALA A 29 19.50 3.24 10.25
CA ALA A 29 19.30 3.89 11.54
C ALA A 29 17.93 4.58 11.68
N THR A 30 16.86 3.88 11.28
CA THR A 30 15.50 4.42 11.22
C THR A 30 14.96 4.84 12.58
N ARG A 31 15.46 4.25 13.69
CA ARG A 31 15.06 4.61 15.06
C ARG A 31 15.93 5.69 15.70
N LYS A 32 16.99 6.14 15.03
CA LYS A 32 17.84 7.24 15.53
C LYS A 32 17.34 8.59 15.04
N PRO A 33 17.47 9.66 15.85
CA PRO A 33 17.34 11.02 15.36
C PRO A 33 18.30 11.28 14.19
N ALA A 34 17.89 12.11 13.22
CA ALA A 34 18.67 12.39 12.02
C ALA A 34 20.12 12.83 12.32
N ALA A 35 20.33 13.63 13.37
CA ALA A 35 21.65 14.10 13.80
C ALA A 35 22.61 13.00 14.30
N GLN A 36 22.09 11.80 14.62
CA GLN A 36 22.87 10.66 15.10
C GLN A 36 23.13 9.61 14.01
N ARG A 37 22.67 9.85 12.77
CA ARG A 37 22.91 8.96 11.63
C ARG A 37 24.24 9.27 11.01
N THR A 38 24.93 8.25 10.51
CA THR A 38 26.09 8.46 9.65
C THR A 38 25.65 9.12 8.32
N PRO A 39 26.55 9.82 7.61
CA PRO A 39 26.24 10.36 6.29
C PRO A 39 25.73 9.31 5.30
N GLU A 40 26.26 8.08 5.39
CA GLU A 40 25.83 6.98 4.54
C GLU A 40 24.41 6.49 4.85
N GLN A 41 24.08 6.29 6.14
CA GLN A 41 22.74 5.92 6.57
C GLN A 41 21.71 6.97 6.13
N ALA A 42 22.00 8.26 6.34
CA ALA A 42 21.14 9.35 5.91
C ALA A 42 20.92 9.35 4.38
N ARG A 43 21.98 9.17 3.59
CA ARG A 43 21.88 9.10 2.12
C ARG A 43 21.05 7.89 1.64
N LYS A 44 21.27 6.71 2.24
CA LYS A 44 20.52 5.48 1.91
C LYS A 44 19.03 5.64 2.24
N LEU A 45 18.73 6.11 3.45
CA LEU A 45 17.36 6.33 3.89
C LEU A 45 16.64 7.36 3.01
N LYS A 46 17.30 8.50 2.74
CA LYS A 46 16.79 9.54 1.83
C LYS A 46 16.45 8.97 0.45
N THR A 47 17.35 8.17 -0.12
CA THR A 47 17.13 7.53 -1.43
C THR A 47 15.88 6.64 -1.40
N ILE A 48 15.68 5.85 -0.34
CA ILE A 48 14.51 4.97 -0.21
C ILE A 48 13.22 5.80 -0.13
N VAL A 49 13.15 6.77 0.78
CA VAL A 49 11.92 7.55 0.98
C VAL A 49 11.58 8.44 -0.22
N ASP A 50 12.58 8.95 -0.93
CA ASP A 50 12.37 9.75 -2.12
C ASP A 50 11.94 8.91 -3.33
N VAL A 51 12.39 7.67 -3.44
CA VAL A 51 12.01 6.79 -4.57
C VAL A 51 10.67 6.11 -4.32
N ILE A 52 10.45 5.60 -3.10
CA ILE A 52 9.25 4.85 -2.72
C ILE A 52 8.11 5.79 -2.31
N LYS A 53 8.42 7.05 -1.96
CA LYS A 53 7.45 8.07 -1.53
C LYS A 53 6.69 7.69 -0.26
N ILE A 54 7.42 7.17 0.73
CA ILE A 54 6.92 6.84 2.07
C ILE A 54 7.70 7.62 3.14
N PRO A 55 7.12 7.93 4.30
CA PRO A 55 7.86 8.55 5.39
C PRO A 55 8.93 7.59 5.95
N GLU A 56 9.99 8.15 6.53
CA GLU A 56 11.08 7.37 7.14
C GLU A 56 10.57 6.37 8.20
N SER A 57 9.53 6.75 8.94
CA SER A 57 8.90 5.93 9.98
C SER A 57 8.29 4.63 9.45
N SER A 58 7.90 4.59 8.17
CA SER A 58 7.26 3.42 7.57
C SER A 58 8.26 2.43 6.96
N VAL A 59 9.52 2.82 6.74
CA VAL A 59 10.51 1.99 6.04
C VAL A 59 10.71 0.63 6.70
N ALA A 60 10.80 0.57 8.03
CA ALA A 60 10.97 -0.69 8.75
C ALA A 60 9.78 -1.64 8.58
N ALA A 61 8.55 -1.11 8.58
CA ALA A 61 7.34 -1.90 8.37
C ALA A 61 7.26 -2.43 6.93
N HIS A 62 7.58 -1.60 5.93
CA HIS A 62 7.64 -2.01 4.53
C HIS A 62 8.68 -3.11 4.29
N LEU A 63 9.85 -3.02 4.92
CA LEU A 63 10.86 -4.08 4.85
C LEU A 63 10.37 -5.36 5.51
N ALA A 64 9.60 -5.28 6.60
CA ALA A 64 8.98 -6.45 7.21
C ALA A 64 7.93 -7.10 6.30
N TRP A 65 7.07 -6.32 5.63
CA TRP A 65 6.11 -6.85 4.66
C TRP A 65 6.81 -7.46 3.45
N ALA A 66 7.81 -6.77 2.88
CA ALA A 66 8.65 -7.30 1.81
C ALA A 66 9.37 -8.60 2.19
N THR A 67 9.58 -8.85 3.48
CA THR A 67 10.24 -10.05 4.01
C THR A 67 9.25 -11.21 4.19
N TRP A 68 8.19 -11.02 4.98
CA TRP A 68 7.28 -12.11 5.38
C TRP A 68 5.95 -12.13 4.62
N HIS A 69 5.41 -10.97 4.24
CA HIS A 69 4.16 -10.93 3.48
C HIS A 69 4.38 -11.43 2.05
N PHE A 70 5.51 -11.05 1.43
CA PHE A 70 5.89 -11.56 0.11
C PHE A 70 6.24 -13.05 0.15
N GLN A 71 6.82 -13.53 1.26
CA GLN A 71 6.99 -14.96 1.52
C GLN A 71 5.65 -15.68 1.57
N ASP A 72 4.67 -15.17 2.32
CA ASP A 72 3.33 -15.76 2.39
C ASP A 72 2.66 -15.84 1.02
N ILE A 73 2.68 -14.74 0.25
CA ILE A 73 2.13 -14.71 -1.11
C ILE A 73 2.84 -15.74 -2.00
N ALA A 74 4.17 -15.75 -1.99
CA ALA A 74 4.96 -16.66 -2.81
C ALA A 74 4.66 -18.13 -2.45
N GLN A 75 4.74 -18.49 -1.18
CA GLN A 75 4.63 -19.90 -0.74
C GLN A 75 3.18 -20.39 -0.76
N ASN A 76 2.26 -19.60 -0.22
CA ASN A 76 0.91 -20.07 0.12
C ASN A 76 -0.14 -19.70 -0.93
N ARG A 77 0.08 -18.63 -1.71
CA ARG A 77 -0.89 -18.17 -2.72
C ARG A 77 -0.51 -18.57 -4.14
N THR A 78 0.79 -18.61 -4.43
CA THR A 78 1.29 -18.76 -5.81
C THR A 78 2.16 -20.00 -6.03
N GLN A 79 2.21 -20.91 -5.05
CA GLN A 79 2.94 -22.19 -5.16
C GLN A 79 4.42 -22.01 -5.53
N GLY A 80 5.06 -20.98 -4.96
CA GLY A 80 6.45 -20.63 -5.19
C GLY A 80 6.74 -19.94 -6.52
N ARG A 81 5.71 -19.54 -7.29
CA ARG A 81 5.86 -18.81 -8.57
C ARG A 81 5.72 -17.31 -8.36
N ASN A 82 6.32 -16.49 -9.23
CA ASN A 82 6.38 -15.03 -9.05
C ASN A 82 5.11 -14.32 -9.56
N PRO A 83 4.27 -13.70 -8.71
CA PRO A 83 3.16 -12.85 -9.18
C PRO A 83 3.58 -11.39 -9.44
N PHE A 84 4.79 -10.99 -9.05
CA PHE A 84 5.23 -9.60 -9.04
C PHE A 84 6.01 -9.22 -10.30
N ARG A 85 5.88 -7.95 -10.69
CA ARG A 85 6.54 -7.41 -11.88
C ARG A 85 7.06 -5.99 -11.62
N ASN A 86 8.21 -5.65 -12.19
CA ASN A 86 8.75 -4.28 -12.17
C ASN A 86 9.63 -3.96 -13.39
N GLU A 87 9.59 -4.80 -14.43
CA GLU A 87 10.39 -4.66 -15.64
C GLU A 87 10.08 -3.38 -16.42
N ALA A 88 8.85 -2.88 -16.32
CA ALA A 88 8.41 -1.63 -16.95
C ALA A 88 8.51 -0.40 -16.02
N VAL A 89 8.87 -0.57 -14.74
CA VAL A 89 8.91 0.53 -13.77
C VAL A 89 10.18 1.35 -13.96
N ARG A 90 10.03 2.68 -14.06
CA ARG A 90 11.17 3.61 -14.00
C ARG A 90 11.18 4.27 -12.62
N TYR A 91 12.13 3.87 -11.79
CA TYR A 91 12.31 4.45 -10.45
C TYR A 91 12.89 5.87 -10.59
N GLN A 92 12.34 6.84 -9.85
CA GLN A 92 12.78 8.23 -9.92
C GLN A 92 12.89 8.85 -8.53
N GLY A 93 13.73 9.86 -8.39
CA GLY A 93 13.90 10.63 -7.14
C GLY A 93 15.13 10.28 -6.33
N SER A 94 15.99 9.39 -6.83
CA SER A 94 17.32 9.18 -6.25
C SER A 94 18.30 10.25 -6.72
N ALA A 95 19.53 10.23 -6.18
CA ALA A 95 20.60 11.12 -6.65
C ALA A 95 21.11 10.77 -8.07
N ASP A 96 20.88 9.53 -8.52
CA ASP A 96 21.23 9.06 -9.86
C ASP A 96 20.24 7.95 -10.27
N ASP A 97 19.15 8.38 -10.91
CA ASP A 97 18.08 7.47 -11.32
C ASP A 97 18.55 6.48 -12.39
N ALA A 98 19.54 6.84 -13.23
CA ALA A 98 20.07 5.95 -14.23
C ALA A 98 20.83 4.79 -13.57
N ALA A 99 21.71 5.09 -12.62
CA ALA A 99 22.43 4.08 -11.86
C ALA A 99 21.48 3.20 -11.03
N LEU A 100 20.47 3.79 -10.39
CA LEU A 100 19.46 3.04 -9.65
C LEU A 100 18.73 2.06 -10.56
N ASN A 101 18.19 2.53 -11.70
CA ASN A 101 17.43 1.69 -12.61
C ASN A 101 18.27 0.59 -13.29
N ALA A 102 19.57 0.80 -13.44
CA ALA A 102 20.51 -0.20 -13.94
C ALA A 102 20.83 -1.28 -12.89
N ALA A 103 20.84 -0.92 -11.61
CA ALA A 103 21.23 -1.82 -10.51
C ALA A 103 20.06 -2.64 -9.93
N VAL A 104 18.83 -2.12 -9.97
CA VAL A 104 17.67 -2.83 -9.42
C VAL A 104 17.35 -4.09 -10.22
N LEU A 105 17.04 -5.17 -9.49
CA LEU A 105 16.60 -6.42 -10.11
C LEU A 105 15.28 -6.22 -10.84
N ARG A 106 15.19 -6.79 -12.05
CA ARG A 106 13.99 -6.75 -12.91
C ARG A 106 13.28 -8.09 -12.86
N TYR A 107 12.01 -8.04 -12.50
CA TYR A 107 11.15 -9.20 -12.35
C TYR A 107 10.06 -9.14 -13.40
N ARG A 108 9.86 -10.27 -14.08
CA ARG A 108 8.69 -10.55 -14.89
C ARG A 108 7.78 -11.47 -14.11
N ALA A 109 6.50 -11.13 -14.01
CA ALA A 109 5.53 -12.00 -13.37
C ALA A 109 5.27 -13.25 -14.23
N ASP A 110 5.03 -14.36 -13.56
CA ASP A 110 4.54 -15.59 -14.15
C ASP A 110 3.02 -15.45 -14.37
N PRO A 111 2.52 -15.52 -15.62
CA PRO A 111 1.10 -15.33 -15.91
C PRO A 111 0.18 -16.28 -15.14
N ALA A 112 0.62 -17.51 -14.89
CA ALA A 112 -0.17 -18.48 -14.13
C ALA A 112 -0.21 -18.15 -12.63
N ALA A 113 0.87 -17.60 -12.08
CA ALA A 113 0.90 -17.11 -10.70
C ALA A 113 0.00 -15.89 -10.52
N VAL A 114 0.02 -14.95 -11.49
CA VAL A 114 -0.86 -13.78 -11.52
C VAL A 114 -2.32 -14.21 -11.58
N ALA A 115 -2.68 -15.11 -12.50
CA ALA A 115 -4.05 -15.59 -12.63
C ALA A 115 -4.54 -16.31 -11.36
N ARG A 116 -3.69 -17.15 -10.76
CA ARG A 116 -4.00 -17.84 -9.51
C ARG A 116 -4.20 -16.87 -8.35
N PHE A 117 -3.33 -15.87 -8.22
CA PHE A 117 -3.44 -14.90 -7.15
C PHE A 117 -4.70 -14.05 -7.32
N ALA A 118 -4.97 -13.59 -8.55
CA ALA A 118 -6.18 -12.84 -8.89
C ALA A 118 -7.47 -13.62 -8.59
N ASP A 119 -7.52 -14.93 -8.86
CA ASP A 119 -8.68 -15.77 -8.55
C ASP A 119 -9.00 -15.81 -7.04
N ASP A 120 -7.99 -15.72 -6.18
CA ASP A 120 -8.13 -15.70 -4.71
C ASP A 120 -8.41 -14.28 -4.16
N THR A 121 -7.87 -13.23 -4.79
CA THR A 121 -7.82 -11.89 -4.17
C THR A 121 -8.47 -10.74 -4.93
N ASP A 122 -8.69 -10.86 -6.24
CA ASP A 122 -9.15 -9.72 -7.03
C ASP A 122 -10.63 -9.40 -6.77
N LEU A 123 -10.90 -8.13 -6.53
CA LEU A 123 -12.27 -7.63 -6.41
C LEU A 123 -12.97 -7.72 -7.77
N THR A 124 -14.19 -8.24 -7.78
CA THR A 124 -14.99 -8.34 -9.01
C THR A 124 -15.88 -7.12 -9.27
N GLY A 125 -16.00 -6.20 -8.29
CA GLY A 125 -16.90 -5.05 -8.38
C GLY A 125 -18.39 -5.40 -8.36
N ARG A 126 -18.75 -6.68 -8.18
CA ARG A 126 -20.13 -7.17 -8.10
C ARG A 126 -20.72 -6.99 -6.70
N ILE A 127 -20.74 -5.74 -6.23
CA ILE A 127 -21.32 -5.37 -4.95
C ILE A 127 -22.69 -4.74 -5.22
N GLY A 128 -23.76 -5.41 -4.77
CA GLY A 128 -25.15 -5.07 -5.06
C GLY A 128 -25.75 -3.97 -4.18
N VAL A 129 -24.96 -3.36 -3.29
CA VAL A 129 -25.40 -2.37 -2.30
C VAL A 129 -24.62 -1.05 -2.47
N PRO A 130 -25.11 0.06 -1.92
CA PRO A 130 -24.32 1.29 -1.81
C PRO A 130 -23.00 1.07 -1.08
N VAL A 131 -21.93 1.69 -1.58
CA VAL A 131 -20.59 1.64 -1.01
C VAL A 131 -20.05 3.06 -0.89
N LEU A 132 -19.71 3.44 0.34
CA LEU A 132 -19.05 4.70 0.67
C LEU A 132 -17.67 4.39 1.26
N THR A 133 -16.61 4.85 0.60
CA THR A 133 -15.22 4.69 1.10
C THR A 133 -14.67 6.03 1.57
N VAL A 134 -13.74 5.97 2.52
CA VAL A 134 -12.88 7.09 2.90
C VAL A 134 -11.42 6.65 2.82
N HIS A 135 -10.55 7.51 2.28
CA HIS A 135 -9.10 7.24 2.22
C HIS A 135 -8.30 8.43 2.75
N GLY A 136 -7.34 8.18 3.64
CA GLY A 136 -6.34 9.17 4.05
C GLY A 136 -5.29 9.34 2.95
N ILE A 137 -5.19 10.53 2.33
CA ILE A 137 -4.34 10.71 1.14
C ILE A 137 -2.83 10.56 1.44
N HIS A 138 -2.46 10.60 2.72
CA HIS A 138 -1.09 10.42 3.19
C HIS A 138 -0.85 9.05 3.84
N ASP A 139 -1.78 8.11 3.71
CA ASP A 139 -1.64 6.74 4.20
C ASP A 139 -0.47 6.02 3.51
N ALA A 140 0.58 5.75 4.29
CA ALA A 140 1.79 5.09 3.82
C ALA A 140 1.73 3.54 3.88
N THR A 141 0.59 2.96 4.28
CA THR A 141 0.35 1.52 4.32
C THR A 141 -0.54 1.09 3.17
N ALA A 142 -1.71 1.72 3.03
CA ALA A 142 -2.60 1.54 1.90
C ALA A 142 -2.57 2.82 1.06
N PHE A 143 -1.85 2.80 -0.06
CA PHE A 143 -1.70 3.99 -0.89
C PHE A 143 -3.02 4.41 -1.55
N VAL A 144 -3.23 5.71 -1.71
CA VAL A 144 -4.48 6.29 -2.23
C VAL A 144 -4.83 5.81 -3.64
N GLU A 145 -3.85 5.37 -4.42
CA GLU A 145 -4.04 4.77 -5.75
C GLU A 145 -4.91 3.51 -5.73
N LEU A 146 -5.03 2.83 -4.58
CA LEU A 146 -5.95 1.71 -4.41
C LEU A 146 -7.41 2.11 -4.65
N GLU A 147 -7.81 3.35 -4.31
CA GLU A 147 -9.15 3.87 -4.61
C GLU A 147 -9.37 3.98 -6.13
N SER A 148 -8.33 4.29 -6.92
CA SER A 148 -8.44 4.30 -8.38
C SER A 148 -8.66 2.89 -8.94
N ALA A 149 -7.97 1.88 -8.39
CA ALA A 149 -8.19 0.49 -8.78
C ALA A 149 -9.61 0.01 -8.42
N LEU A 150 -10.09 0.35 -7.22
CA LEU A 150 -11.45 0.03 -6.77
C LEU A 150 -12.51 0.65 -7.69
N ARG A 151 -12.37 1.94 -8.02
CA ARG A 151 -13.30 2.63 -8.93
C ARG A 151 -13.38 1.95 -10.29
N GLN A 152 -12.24 1.68 -10.91
CA GLN A 152 -12.20 1.00 -12.21
C GLN A 152 -12.85 -0.39 -12.15
N THR A 153 -12.68 -1.10 -11.03
CA THR A 153 -13.32 -2.39 -10.80
C THR A 153 -14.85 -2.28 -10.72
N PHE A 154 -15.38 -1.28 -10.01
CA PHE A 154 -16.83 -1.02 -9.99
C PHE A 154 -17.37 -0.59 -11.36
N GLU A 155 -16.65 0.28 -12.07
CA GLU A 155 -17.03 0.75 -13.41
C GLU A 155 -17.10 -0.40 -14.42
N ARG A 156 -16.07 -1.26 -14.46
CA ARG A 156 -16.06 -2.46 -15.32
C ARG A 156 -17.19 -3.43 -15.01
N ALA A 157 -17.61 -3.50 -13.75
CA ALA A 157 -18.73 -4.32 -13.31
C ALA A 157 -20.11 -3.67 -13.55
N GLY A 158 -20.16 -2.45 -14.10
CA GLY A 158 -21.41 -1.70 -14.29
C GLY A 158 -22.01 -1.15 -12.99
N ASN A 159 -21.26 -1.16 -11.89
CA ASN A 159 -21.69 -0.76 -10.56
C ASN A 159 -21.13 0.60 -10.11
N GLY A 160 -20.49 1.38 -11.01
CA GLY A 160 -19.90 2.68 -10.66
C GLY A 160 -20.87 3.64 -9.95
N ALA A 161 -22.16 3.60 -10.28
CA ALA A 161 -23.18 4.40 -9.60
C ALA A 161 -23.39 4.05 -8.12
N ARG A 162 -22.93 2.88 -7.66
CA ARG A 162 -23.02 2.40 -6.27
C ARG A 162 -21.81 2.78 -5.43
N LEU A 163 -20.77 3.37 -6.02
CA LEU A 163 -19.57 3.79 -5.30
C LEU A 163 -19.56 5.31 -5.12
N VAL A 164 -19.28 5.75 -3.90
CA VAL A 164 -18.85 7.11 -3.56
C VAL A 164 -17.54 6.98 -2.79
N GLN A 165 -16.52 7.71 -3.23
CA GLN A 165 -15.21 7.73 -2.58
C GLN A 165 -14.97 9.14 -2.06
N VAL A 166 -14.64 9.26 -0.78
CA VAL A 166 -14.21 10.51 -0.17
C VAL A 166 -12.77 10.39 0.31
N TYR A 167 -12.11 11.53 0.42
CA TYR A 167 -10.70 11.62 0.73
C TYR A 167 -10.50 12.57 1.91
N SER A 168 -9.48 12.30 2.72
CA SER A 168 -9.15 13.09 3.90
C SER A 168 -7.65 13.34 3.97
N ASP A 169 -7.26 14.42 4.64
CA ASP A 169 -5.85 14.84 4.76
C ASP A 169 -5.05 14.04 5.81
N HIS A 170 -5.61 12.92 6.31
CA HIS A 170 -4.96 12.10 7.33
C HIS A 170 -3.77 11.32 6.76
N SER A 171 -2.76 11.10 7.59
CA SER A 171 -1.58 10.28 7.32
C SER A 171 -1.59 8.91 8.01
N GLU A 172 -2.63 8.63 8.80
CA GLU A 172 -2.79 7.37 9.54
C GLU A 172 -3.54 6.32 8.71
N HIS A 173 -3.20 5.05 8.96
CA HIS A 173 -3.85 3.91 8.28
C HIS A 173 -5.05 3.35 9.04
N SER A 174 -4.92 3.19 10.37
CA SER A 174 -5.90 2.43 11.16
C SER A 174 -7.04 3.25 11.73
N TYR A 175 -6.80 4.54 12.00
CA TYR A 175 -7.78 5.44 12.60
C TYR A 175 -7.62 6.84 12.01
N LEU A 176 -8.71 7.40 11.48
CA LEU A 176 -8.73 8.74 10.89
C LEU A 176 -9.18 9.77 11.94
N SER A 177 -10.47 9.81 12.26
CA SER A 177 -11.04 10.62 13.34
C SER A 177 -12.49 10.25 13.63
N ASP A 178 -12.95 10.50 14.86
CA ASP A 178 -14.34 10.23 15.26
C ASP A 178 -15.37 10.97 14.39
N PRO A 179 -15.23 12.29 14.10
CA PRO A 179 -16.19 13.01 13.27
C PRO A 179 -16.29 12.45 11.85
N THR A 180 -15.18 11.94 11.30
CA THR A 180 -15.15 11.29 9.98
C THR A 180 -16.06 10.07 9.96
N TYR A 181 -15.96 9.20 10.97
CA TYR A 181 -16.76 7.99 11.01
C TYR A 181 -18.24 8.25 11.26
N VAL A 182 -18.58 9.21 12.13
CA VAL A 182 -19.98 9.62 12.35
C VAL A 182 -20.58 10.15 11.05
N ALA A 183 -19.91 11.09 10.38
CA ALA A 183 -20.41 11.68 9.14
C ALA A 183 -20.57 10.67 8.00
N LEU A 184 -19.64 9.72 7.87
CA LEU A 184 -19.72 8.64 6.87
C LEU A 184 -20.88 7.70 7.16
N PHE A 185 -21.08 7.33 8.42
CA PHE A 185 -22.15 6.43 8.81
C PHE A 185 -23.53 7.06 8.57
N ASP A 186 -23.71 8.32 8.99
CA ASP A 186 -24.93 9.08 8.73
C ASP A 186 -25.21 9.24 7.23
N ALA A 187 -24.18 9.55 6.44
CA ALA A 187 -24.30 9.67 4.98
C ALA A 187 -24.66 8.33 4.31
N LEU A 188 -24.09 7.22 4.78
CA LEU A 188 -24.41 5.89 4.27
C LEU A 188 -25.84 5.49 4.64
N LEU A 189 -26.30 5.77 5.87
CA LEU A 189 -27.68 5.54 6.28
C LEU A 189 -28.67 6.37 5.45
N GLY A 190 -28.39 7.65 5.23
CA GLY A 190 -29.20 8.50 4.36
C GLY A 190 -29.31 7.93 2.94
N TRP A 191 -28.21 7.40 2.41
CA TRP A 191 -28.24 6.75 1.10
C TRP A 191 -29.07 5.47 1.08
N VAL A 192 -28.87 4.59 2.06
CA VAL A 192 -29.53 3.27 2.12
C VAL A 192 -31.02 3.41 2.42
N GLU A 193 -31.41 4.27 3.35
CA GLU A 193 -32.78 4.39 3.84
C GLU A 193 -33.63 5.34 3.00
N LYS A 194 -33.03 6.42 2.47
CA LYS A 194 -33.76 7.52 1.81
C LYS A 194 -33.39 7.69 0.33
N GLY A 195 -32.39 6.97 -0.17
CA GLY A 195 -31.88 7.14 -1.52
C GLY A 195 -31.04 8.41 -1.71
N GLU A 196 -30.67 9.10 -0.63
CA GLU A 196 -29.88 10.33 -0.64
C GLU A 196 -28.40 10.00 -0.90
N LYS A 197 -28.01 9.86 -2.17
CA LYS A 197 -26.62 9.56 -2.52
C LYS A 197 -25.67 10.68 -2.05
N PRO A 198 -24.66 10.38 -1.21
CA PRO A 198 -23.76 11.38 -0.69
C PRO A 198 -22.81 11.91 -1.76
N THR A 199 -22.32 13.12 -1.52
CA THR A 199 -21.22 13.74 -2.25
C THR A 199 -20.05 13.99 -1.30
N PRO A 200 -18.81 14.14 -1.80
CA PRO A 200 -17.69 14.54 -0.95
C PRO A 200 -17.99 15.81 -0.13
N ALA A 201 -18.67 16.79 -0.73
CA ALA A 201 -19.05 18.02 -0.05
C ALA A 201 -20.07 17.79 1.08
N SER A 202 -21.07 16.92 0.88
CA SER A 202 -22.07 16.63 1.92
C SER A 202 -21.47 15.86 3.09
N VAL A 203 -20.53 14.94 2.83
CA VAL A 203 -19.79 14.23 3.88
C VAL A 203 -18.90 15.21 4.66
N ALA A 204 -18.14 16.07 3.98
CA ALA A 204 -17.30 17.08 4.64
C ALA A 204 -18.13 18.04 5.52
N ALA A 205 -19.30 18.47 5.06
CA ALA A 205 -20.22 19.26 5.86
C ALA A 205 -20.77 18.49 7.07
N GLY A 206 -20.96 17.16 6.94
CA GLY A 206 -21.27 16.27 8.07
C GLY A 206 -20.18 16.26 9.13
N CYS A 207 -18.92 16.14 8.70
CA CYS A 207 -17.78 16.15 9.63
C CYS A 207 -17.67 17.44 10.45
N GLN A 208 -18.09 18.59 9.88
CA GLN A 208 -18.09 19.87 10.60
C GLN A 208 -19.19 19.99 11.66
N ARG A 209 -20.23 19.14 11.58
CA ARG A 209 -21.34 19.11 12.53
C ARG A 209 -21.19 18.05 13.62
N ALA A 210 -20.38 17.04 13.34
CA ALA A 210 -20.14 15.90 14.23
C ALA A 210 -19.18 16.26 15.37
#